data_AF-A0A3S0XIA4-F1
#
_entry.id   AF-A0A3S0XIA4-F1
#
_cell.length_a   1.000
_cell.length_b   1.000
_cell.length_c   1.000
_cell.angle_alpha   90.00
_cell.angle_beta   90.00
_cell.angle_gamma   90.00
#
_symmetry.space_group_name_H-M   'P 1'
#
loop_
_entity.id
_entity.type
_entity.pdbx_description
1 polymer ?
#
loop_
_entity_poly.entity_id
_entity_poly.type
_entity_poly.pdbx_seq_one_letter_code
_entity_poly.pdbx_strand_id
1 'polypeptide(L)'
;MHIDASIHRICAFAIHKGWSVVRYGLEAAVPPSTARDVLWQRGNPTAMTLRAMEAVIPPDFAPDPDAAIEFPIRRRGRKRAGALA
;
A
#
# COMPACT_ATOMS: atom_id res chain seq x y z
N MET A 1 -3.33 -12.77 -14.63
CA MET A 1 -3.06 -11.95 -13.43
C MET A 1 -2.58 -10.60 -13.91
N HIS A 2 -3.34 -9.53 -13.65
CA HIS A 2 -2.96 -8.17 -14.02
C HIS A 2 -2.28 -7.53 -12.79
N ILE A 3 -0.97 -7.26 -12.89
CA ILE A 3 -0.14 -6.77 -11.78
C ILE A 3 -0.73 -5.47 -11.21
N ASP A 4 -1.12 -4.53 -12.09
CA ASP A 4 -1.69 -3.24 -11.68
C ASP A 4 -3.03 -3.40 -10.93
N ALA A 5 -3.87 -4.33 -11.38
CA ALA A 5 -5.15 -4.61 -10.72
C ALA A 5 -4.96 -5.18 -9.31
N SER A 6 -3.97 -6.08 -9.13
CA SER A 6 -3.61 -6.63 -7.82
C SER A 6 -3.06 -5.54 -6.89
N ILE A 7 -2.16 -4.69 -7.38
CA ILE A 7 -1.61 -3.56 -6.62
C ILE A 7 -2.74 -2.60 -6.20
N HIS A 8 -3.65 -2.28 -7.13
CA HIS A 8 -4.81 -1.44 -6.85
C HIS A 8 -5.69 -2.03 -5.75
N ARG A 9 -6.04 -3.32 -5.85
CA ARG A 9 -6.86 -4.03 -4.86
C ARG A 9 -6.19 -4.05 -3.47
N ILE A 10 -4.90 -4.34 -3.41
CA ILE A 10 -4.10 -4.34 -2.17
C ILE A 10 -4.12 -2.96 -1.51
N CYS A 11 -3.87 -1.91 -2.28
CA CYS A 11 -3.80 -0.56 -1.73
C CYS A 11 -5.19 -0.08 -1.28
N ALA A 12 -6.25 -0.36 -2.03
CA ALA A 12 -7.61 0.00 -1.67
C ALA A 12 -8.03 -0.67 -0.36
N PHE A 13 -7.70 -1.96 -0.19
CA PHE A 13 -8.00 -2.68 1.04
C PHE A 13 -7.24 -2.12 2.24
N ALA A 14 -5.95 -1.83 2.06
CA ALA A 14 -5.12 -1.21 3.09
C ALA A 14 -5.67 0.15 3.54
N ILE A 15 -6.11 0.99 2.60
CA ILE A 15 -6.76 2.29 2.89
C ILE A 15 -8.10 2.08 3.60
N HIS A 16 -8.96 1.19 3.07
CA HIS A 16 -10.28 0.90 3.65
C HIS A 16 -10.19 0.44 5.12
N LYS A 17 -9.18 -0.37 5.45
CA LYS A 17 -8.95 -0.83 6.83
C LYS A 17 -8.15 0.16 7.69
N GLY A 18 -7.60 1.23 7.10
CA GLY A 18 -6.68 2.14 7.80
C GLY A 18 -5.39 1.46 8.26
N TRP A 19 -4.94 0.43 7.54
CA TRP A 19 -3.76 -0.34 7.94
C TRP A 19 -2.46 0.37 7.60
N SER A 20 -1.51 0.32 8.55
CA SER A 20 -0.13 0.72 8.27
C SER A 20 0.58 -0.35 7.43
N VAL A 21 1.66 0.04 6.75
CA VAL A 21 2.53 -0.88 6.01
C VAL A 21 2.99 -2.07 6.87
N VAL A 22 3.36 -1.79 8.13
CA VAL A 22 3.82 -2.82 9.07
C VAL A 22 2.69 -3.79 9.39
N ARG A 23 1.48 -3.28 9.65
CA ARG A 23 0.31 -4.11 9.93
C ARG A 23 -0.04 -5.00 8.74
N TYR A 24 -0.05 -4.43 7.54
CA TYR A 24 -0.35 -5.20 6.33
C TYR A 24 0.69 -6.30 6.11
N GLY A 25 1.98 -5.98 6.20
CA GLY A 25 3.06 -6.97 6.05
C GLY A 25 2.93 -8.12 7.05
N LEU A 26 2.59 -7.83 8.31
CA LEU A 26 2.36 -8.86 9.32
C LEU A 26 1.21 -9.81 8.95
N GLU A 27 0.06 -9.26 8.56
CA GLU A 27 -1.12 -10.07 8.18
C GLU A 27 -0.86 -10.90 6.93
N ALA A 28 -0.10 -10.36 5.96
CA ALA A 28 0.25 -11.04 4.72
C ALA A 28 1.47 -11.97 4.84
N ALA A 29 2.11 -12.06 6.02
CA ALA A 29 3.40 -12.72 6.21
C ALA A 29 4.50 -12.26 5.22
N VAL A 30 4.49 -10.96 4.88
CA VAL A 30 5.43 -10.31 3.96
C VAL A 30 6.32 -9.32 4.74
N PRO A 31 7.64 -9.24 4.45
CA PRO A 31 8.51 -8.27 5.12
C PRO A 31 8.00 -6.82 4.99
N PRO A 32 8.11 -5.98 6.04
CA PRO A 32 7.60 -4.61 5.99
C PRO A 32 8.21 -3.73 4.89
N SER A 33 9.46 -3.99 4.49
CA SER A 33 10.10 -3.33 3.33
C SER A 33 9.41 -3.71 2.03
N THR A 34 9.11 -4.98 1.82
CA THR A 34 8.41 -5.47 0.63
C THR A 34 6.97 -4.97 0.59
N ALA A 35 6.26 -4.99 1.72
CA ALA A 35 4.91 -4.43 1.80
C ALA A 35 4.90 -2.91 1.54
N ARG A 36 5.95 -2.19 1.98
CA ARG A 36 6.14 -0.77 1.67
C ARG A 36 6.26 -0.55 0.18
N ASP A 37 7.11 -1.33 -0.48
CA ASP A 37 7.37 -1.20 -1.90
C ASP A 37 6.08 -1.42 -2.71
N VAL A 38 5.28 -2.42 -2.37
CA VAL A 38 3.96 -2.64 -2.99
C VAL A 38 3.01 -1.46 -2.72
N LEU A 39 2.80 -1.08 -1.46
CA LEU A 39 1.82 -0.04 -1.09
C LEU A 39 2.21 1.36 -1.58
N TRP A 40 3.50 1.60 -1.78
CA TRP A 40 4.00 2.85 -2.36
C TRP A 40 4.25 2.75 -3.87
N GLN A 41 3.89 1.63 -4.49
CA GLN A 41 4.06 1.37 -5.91
C GLN A 41 5.51 1.59 -6.38
N ARG A 42 6.45 1.16 -5.54
CA ARG A 42 7.89 1.22 -5.80
C ARG A 42 8.44 -0.17 -6.08
N GLY A 43 9.47 -0.23 -6.93
CA GLY A 43 10.13 -1.48 -7.28
C GLY A 43 9.28 -2.39 -8.16
N ASN A 44 9.66 -3.66 -8.24
CA ASN A 44 9.00 -4.67 -9.07
C ASN A 44 8.59 -5.86 -8.18
N PRO A 45 7.38 -5.84 -7.59
CA PRO A 45 6.95 -6.91 -6.70
C PRO A 45 6.76 -8.22 -7.47
N THR A 46 7.18 -9.32 -6.84
CA THR A 46 7.00 -10.63 -7.46
C THR A 46 5.52 -11.04 -7.46
N ALA A 47 5.13 -11.89 -8.41
CA ALA A 47 3.78 -12.47 -8.42
C ALA A 47 3.44 -13.21 -7.12
N MET A 48 4.43 -13.83 -6.47
CA MET A 48 4.26 -14.50 -5.18
C MET A 48 3.95 -13.51 -4.06
N THR A 49 4.65 -12.37 -4.02
CA THR A 49 4.39 -11.29 -3.07
C THR A 49 2.98 -10.75 -3.21
N LEU A 50 2.55 -10.46 -4.44
CA LEU A 50 1.21 -9.94 -4.69
C LEU A 50 0.13 -10.93 -4.25
N ARG A 51 0.30 -12.23 -4.53
CA ARG A 51 -0.63 -13.26 -4.06
C ARG A 51 -0.70 -13.35 -2.55
N ALA A 52 0.44 -13.30 -1.85
CA ALA A 52 0.47 -13.32 -0.38
C ALA A 52 -0.28 -12.11 0.20
N MET A 53 -0.10 -10.93 -0.40
CA MET A 53 -0.80 -9.72 0.01
C MET A 53 -2.28 -9.69 -0.38
N GLU A 54 -2.68 -10.32 -1.48
CA GLU A 54 -4.10 -10.47 -1.86
C GLU A 54 -4.83 -11.49 -1.00
N ALA A 55 -4.14 -12.51 -0.48
CA ALA A 55 -4.75 -13.56 0.33
C ALA A 55 -5.39 -13.05 1.64
N VAL A 56 -4.97 -11.89 2.14
CA VAL A 56 -5.58 -11.24 3.31
C VAL A 56 -6.86 -10.47 2.98
N ILE A 57 -7.13 -10.25 1.69
CA ILE A 57 -8.25 -9.48 1.20
C ILE A 57 -9.44 -10.44 1.00
N PRO A 58 -10.60 -10.18 1.62
CA PRO A 58 -11.80 -10.98 1.37
C PRO A 58 -12.15 -11.01 -0.13
N PRO A 59 -12.66 -12.13 -0.66
CA PRO A 59 -13.04 -12.23 -2.07
C PRO A 59 -14.13 -11.22 -2.44
N ASP A 60 -15.08 -10.96 -1.52
CA ASP A 60 -16.20 -10.03 -1.70
C ASP A 60 -15.79 -8.55 -1.62
N PHE A 61 -14.52 -8.26 -1.29
CA PHE A 61 -14.04 -6.88 -1.31
C PHE A 61 -13.98 -6.38 -2.75
N ALA A 62 -14.82 -5.40 -3.09
CA ALA A 62 -14.78 -4.72 -4.38
C ALA A 62 -14.16 -3.33 -4.18
N PRO A 63 -12.92 -3.08 -4.63
CA PRO A 63 -12.39 -1.73 -4.64
C PRO A 63 -13.18 -0.87 -5.64
N ASP A 64 -13.47 0.36 -5.27
CA ASP A 64 -14.00 1.36 -6.21
C ASP A 64 -12.92 1.61 -7.30
N PRO A 65 -13.22 1.35 -8.58
CA PRO A 65 -12.25 1.51 -9.66
C PRO A 65 -11.80 2.96 -9.87
N ASP A 66 -12.59 3.94 -9.42
CA ASP A 66 -12.31 5.38 -9.57
C ASP A 66 -11.71 6.02 -8.31
N ALA A 67 -11.57 5.24 -7.22
CA ALA A 67 -10.94 5.75 -6.01
C ALA A 67 -9.46 6.02 -6.25
N ALA A 68 -9.08 7.31 -6.26
CA ALA A 68 -7.69 7.71 -6.31
C ALA A 68 -6.92 7.09 -5.13
N ILE A 69 -6.06 6.11 -5.43
CA ILE A 69 -5.20 5.48 -4.43
C ILE A 69 -3.98 6.36 -4.20
N GLU A 70 -4.16 7.35 -3.33
CA GLU A 70 -3.05 8.10 -2.77
C GLU A 70 -2.71 7.51 -1.40
N PHE A 71 -1.84 6.49 -1.38
CA PHE A 71 -1.28 6.06 -0.10
C PHE A 71 -0.47 7.23 0.46
N PRO A 72 -0.79 7.73 1.68
CA PRO A 72 -0.15 8.93 2.18
C PRO A 72 1.33 8.64 2.41
N ILE A 73 2.16 9.09 1.47
CA ILE A 73 3.59 9.23 1.70
C ILE A 73 3.65 10.16 2.89
N ARG A 74 4.10 9.69 4.07
CA ARG A 74 4.42 10.59 5.18
C ARG A 74 5.50 11.56 4.66
N ARG A 75 5.09 12.68 4.07
CA ARG A 75 5.94 13.86 3.87
C ARG A 75 6.20 14.35 5.29
N ARG A 76 7.23 13.78 5.94
CA ARG A 76 7.74 14.27 7.20
C ARG A 76 7.96 15.78 7.01
N GLY A 77 7.22 16.59 7.75
CA GLY A 77 7.11 18.02 7.54
C GLY A 77 8.48 18.65 7.32
N ARG A 78 8.67 19.29 6.16
CA ARG A 78 9.75 20.23 5.96
C ARG A 78 9.47 21.35 6.96
N LYS A 79 10.20 21.39 8.09
CA LYS A 79 10.22 22.56 8.98
C LYS A 79 10.50 23.76 8.07
N ARG A 80 9.54 24.68 7.95
CA ARG A 80 9.82 26.01 7.42
C ARG A 80 10.78 26.63 8.44
N ALA A 81 12.08 26.57 8.16
CA ALA A 81 13.04 27.39 8.86
C ALA A 81 12.59 28.84 8.64
N GLY A 82 12.37 29.55 9.75
CA GLY A 82 11.87 30.90 9.77
C GLY A 82 12.70 31.81 8.88
N ALA A 83 11.99 32.73 8.24
CA ALA A 83 12.57 33.88 7.57
C ALA A 83 13.60 34.55 8.50
N LEU A 84 14.80 34.78 7.97
CA LEU A 84 15.72 35.74 8.56
C LEU A 84 15.05 37.11 8.52
N ALA A 85 14.93 37.72 9.70
CA ALA A 85 14.84 39.16 9.88
C ALA A 85 16.26 39.75 9.84
#